data_AF-A0AAU4BJ87-F1
#
_entry.id   AF-A0AAU4BJ87-F1
#
_cell.length_a   1.000
_cell.length_b   1.000
_cell.length_c   1.000
_cell.angle_alpha   90.00
_cell.angle_beta   90.00
_cell.angle_gamma   90.00
#
_symmetry.space_group_name_H-M   'P 1'
#
loop_
_entity.id
_entity.type
_entity.pdbx_description
1 polymer ?
#
loop_
_entity_poly.entity_id
_entity_poly.type
_entity_poly.pdbx_seq_one_letter_code
_entity_poly.pdbx_strand_id
1 'polypeptide(L)'
;MTMHGLEALRAADPEFYAACVELADVPRKHTTLDAKTQELVALAVNAAVTHLHEAGVRRHVRAALDNGATGAEIMETFQLVAVLGIHAASTGFPLLRDLPPPSETGDGTDRQTIKAEFVRRRGYWDAAWDDVLQRAPGFFAAYLNFSAIPWSRGVLEPKVKELIYVAIDASATHLFTDGLKVHIGNAIGHGATPDEIVTVLEIASTIGIQTLELGVPILQEELDRRSTTG
;
A
#
# COMPACT_ATOMS: atom_id res chain seq x y z
N MET A 1 16.17 10.74 -8.03
CA MET A 1 16.30 11.83 -7.06
C MET A 1 16.41 13.08 -7.89
N THR A 2 15.49 14.03 -7.80
CA THR A 2 16.03 15.37 -7.64
C THR A 2 16.36 15.45 -6.16
N MET A 3 17.64 15.48 -5.84
CA MET A 3 18.14 15.63 -4.46
C MET A 3 17.68 16.95 -3.81
N HIS A 4 17.16 17.84 -4.66
CA HIS A 4 16.73 19.20 -4.36
C HIS A 4 15.82 19.37 -3.15
N GLY A 5 14.79 18.55 -2.92
CA GLY A 5 13.81 18.82 -1.86
C GLY A 5 14.39 18.77 -0.43
N LEU A 6 15.05 17.66 -0.10
CA LEU A 6 15.68 17.49 1.22
C LEU A 6 17.00 18.28 1.33
N GLU A 7 17.72 18.51 0.23
CA GLU A 7 18.90 19.39 0.23
C GLU A 7 18.51 20.85 0.48
N ALA A 8 17.40 21.31 -0.09
CA ALA A 8 16.83 22.63 0.17
C ALA A 8 16.45 22.78 1.65
N LEU A 9 15.83 21.75 2.23
CA LEU A 9 15.54 21.72 3.66
C LEU A 9 16.82 21.80 4.50
N ARG A 10 17.85 21.03 4.16
CA ARG A 10 19.13 21.05 4.88
C ARG A 10 19.76 22.44 4.94
N ALA A 11 19.60 23.24 3.89
CA ALA A 11 20.08 24.62 3.87
C ALA A 11 19.18 25.57 4.66
N ALA A 12 17.86 25.40 4.59
CA ALA A 12 16.88 26.28 5.22
C ALA A 12 16.72 26.03 6.72
N ASP A 13 16.71 24.76 7.13
CA ASP A 13 16.54 24.31 8.52
C ASP A 13 17.35 23.00 8.77
N PRO A 14 18.64 23.12 9.10
CA PRO A 14 19.52 21.97 9.31
C PRO A 14 19.09 21.08 10.49
N GLU A 15 18.47 21.65 11.53
CA GLU A 15 18.03 20.92 12.71
C GLU A 15 16.83 20.04 12.37
N PHE A 16 15.83 20.60 11.68
CA PHE A 16 14.67 19.82 11.25
C PHE A 16 15.01 18.78 10.19
N TYR A 17 15.95 19.09 9.28
CA TYR A 17 16.52 18.11 8.36
C TYR A 17 17.12 16.91 9.11
N ALA A 18 17.95 17.18 10.15
CA ALA A 18 18.57 16.12 10.94
C ALA A 18 17.52 15.24 11.63
N ALA A 19 16.45 15.84 12.19
CA ALA A 19 15.34 15.11 12.79
C ALA A 19 14.58 14.24 11.76
N CYS A 20 14.37 14.73 10.54
CA CYS A 20 13.75 13.96 9.46
C CYS A 20 14.60 12.73 9.07
N VAL A 21 15.92 12.91 8.97
CA VAL A 21 16.85 11.81 8.70
C VAL A 21 16.83 10.80 9.83
N GLU A 22 16.90 11.25 11.08
CA GLU A 22 16.86 10.37 12.24
C GLU A 22 15.59 9.51 12.24
N LEU A 23 14.41 10.13 12.05
CA LEU A 23 13.13 9.43 11.98
C LEU A 23 13.08 8.41 10.84
N ALA A 24 13.53 8.79 9.64
CA ALA A 24 13.54 7.91 8.47
C ALA A 24 14.52 6.73 8.60
N ASP A 25 15.59 6.89 9.39
CA ASP A 25 16.60 5.86 9.60
C ASP A 25 16.25 4.87 10.73
N VAL A 26 15.27 5.16 11.60
CA VAL A 26 14.83 4.22 12.65
C VAL A 26 14.47 2.84 12.08
N PRO A 27 13.53 2.69 11.12
CA PRO A 27 13.14 1.37 10.62
C PRO A 27 14.30 0.64 9.94
N ARG A 28 15.26 1.37 9.34
CA ARG A 28 16.45 0.78 8.69
C ARG A 28 17.42 0.11 9.65
N LYS A 29 17.40 0.51 10.93
CA LYS A 29 18.23 -0.09 11.97
C LYS A 29 17.65 -1.40 12.48
N HIS A 30 16.39 -1.69 12.18
CA HIS A 30 15.73 -2.90 12.63
C HIS A 30 16.20 -4.07 11.77
N THR A 31 16.90 -5.03 12.39
CA THR A 31 17.40 -6.23 11.70
C THR A 31 16.36 -7.35 11.61
N THR A 32 15.16 -7.12 12.17
CA THR A 32 14.03 -8.06 12.15
C THR A 32 13.43 -8.21 10.76
N LEU A 33 13.45 -7.16 9.94
CA LEU A 33 13.03 -7.15 8.55
C LEU A 33 14.25 -6.86 7.67
N ASP A 34 14.56 -7.74 6.71
CA ASP A 34 15.71 -7.53 5.84
C ASP A 34 15.56 -6.30 4.94
N ALA A 35 16.68 -5.73 4.50
CA ALA A 35 16.70 -4.48 3.73
C ALA A 35 15.89 -4.56 2.43
N LYS A 36 15.88 -5.71 1.74
CA LYS A 36 15.08 -5.89 0.52
C LYS A 36 13.60 -5.76 0.85
N THR A 37 13.15 -6.44 1.90
CA THR A 37 11.74 -6.41 2.32
C THR A 37 11.33 -5.03 2.83
N GLN A 38 12.18 -4.31 3.57
CA GLN A 38 11.93 -2.91 3.96
C GLN A 38 11.73 -2.00 2.74
N GLU A 39 12.57 -2.14 1.70
CA GLU A 39 12.45 -1.34 0.49
C GLU A 39 11.20 -1.70 -0.33
N LEU A 40 10.76 -2.98 -0.35
CA LEU A 40 9.48 -3.37 -0.98
C LEU A 40 8.27 -2.82 -0.23
N VAL A 41 8.32 -2.77 1.11
CA VAL A 41 7.28 -2.14 1.95
C VAL A 41 7.23 -0.64 1.69
N ALA A 42 8.37 0.04 1.70
CA ALA A 42 8.44 1.47 1.40
C ALA A 42 7.97 1.78 -0.04
N LEU A 43 8.32 0.92 -1.00
CA LEU A 43 7.80 0.99 -2.37
C LEU A 43 6.27 0.90 -2.40
N ALA A 44 5.69 -0.04 -1.63
CA ALA A 44 4.25 -0.24 -1.60
C ALA A 44 3.49 1.01 -1.15
N VAL A 45 3.92 1.65 -0.05
CA VAL A 45 3.30 2.87 0.46
C VAL A 45 3.43 4.02 -0.56
N ASN A 46 4.59 4.13 -1.22
CA ASN A 46 4.82 5.19 -2.21
C ASN A 46 4.03 4.98 -3.52
N ALA A 47 3.80 3.72 -3.90
CA ALA A 47 3.10 3.34 -5.13
C ALA A 47 1.57 3.23 -4.96
N ALA A 48 1.06 3.28 -3.73
CA ALA A 48 -0.37 3.19 -3.46
C ALA A 48 -1.15 4.27 -4.22
N VAL A 49 -2.33 3.92 -4.77
CA VAL A 49 -3.17 4.85 -5.57
C VAL A 49 -3.64 6.07 -4.76
N THR A 50 -3.69 5.95 -3.44
CA THR A 50 -3.99 7.05 -2.51
C THR A 50 -2.83 8.04 -2.34
N HIS A 51 -1.66 7.75 -2.91
CA HIS A 51 -0.43 8.50 -2.68
C HIS A 51 0.37 8.80 -3.96
N LEU A 52 0.71 7.79 -4.76
CA LEU A 52 1.36 7.91 -6.08
C LEU A 52 2.57 8.86 -6.13
N HIS A 53 3.49 8.71 -5.17
CA HIS A 53 4.66 9.57 -5.07
C HIS A 53 5.81 9.09 -5.97
N GLU A 54 5.88 9.64 -7.18
CA GLU A 54 6.81 9.20 -8.24
C GLU A 54 8.28 9.15 -7.78
N ALA A 55 8.74 10.19 -7.07
CA ALA A 55 10.12 10.28 -6.60
C ALA A 55 10.44 9.14 -5.61
N GLY A 56 9.51 8.84 -4.71
CA GLY A 56 9.61 7.72 -3.76
C GLY A 56 9.56 6.37 -4.46
N VAL A 57 8.64 6.17 -5.41
CA VAL A 57 8.59 4.94 -6.23
C VAL A 57 9.95 4.70 -6.91
N ARG A 58 10.50 5.72 -7.56
CA ARG A 58 11.81 5.62 -8.24
C ARG A 58 12.95 5.30 -7.27
N ARG A 59 12.92 5.88 -6.06
CA ARG A 59 13.91 5.66 -4.99
C ARG A 59 13.86 4.21 -4.51
N HIS A 60 12.68 3.71 -4.15
CA HIS A 60 12.52 2.39 -3.55
C HIS A 60 12.60 1.25 -4.57
N VAL A 61 12.23 1.46 -5.84
CA VAL A 61 12.54 0.49 -6.92
C VAL A 61 14.05 0.28 -7.03
N ARG A 62 14.83 1.37 -7.05
CA ARG A 62 16.30 1.28 -7.16
C ARG A 62 16.89 0.61 -5.92
N ALA A 63 16.52 1.06 -4.73
CA ALA A 63 17.05 0.51 -3.49
C ALA A 63 16.66 -0.96 -3.28
N ALA A 64 15.46 -1.37 -3.69
CA ALA A 64 15.08 -2.79 -3.68
C ALA A 64 15.99 -3.62 -4.61
N LEU A 65 16.24 -3.17 -5.84
CA LEU A 65 17.17 -3.82 -6.77
C LEU A 65 18.59 -3.90 -6.20
N ASP A 66 19.09 -2.81 -5.62
CA ASP A 66 20.41 -2.73 -5.00
C ASP A 66 20.55 -3.70 -3.81
N ASN A 67 19.45 -4.00 -3.11
CA ASN A 67 19.36 -5.00 -2.04
C ASN A 67 18.99 -6.41 -2.55
N GLY A 68 19.03 -6.65 -3.86
CA GLY A 68 18.85 -7.97 -4.46
C GLY A 68 17.41 -8.38 -4.78
N ALA A 69 16.45 -7.44 -4.75
CA ALA A 69 15.13 -7.70 -5.31
C ALA A 69 15.22 -7.96 -6.81
N THR A 70 14.38 -8.87 -7.28
CA THR A 70 14.18 -9.12 -8.70
C THR A 70 13.10 -8.19 -9.27
N GLY A 71 13.12 -8.01 -10.59
CA GLY A 71 12.02 -7.32 -11.28
C GLY A 71 10.66 -8.00 -11.09
N ALA A 72 10.65 -9.31 -10.84
CA ALA A 72 9.43 -10.08 -10.56
C ALA A 72 8.84 -9.72 -9.18
N GLU A 73 9.67 -9.64 -8.13
CA GLU A 73 9.24 -9.21 -6.79
C GLU A 73 8.69 -7.78 -6.81
N ILE A 74 9.36 -6.85 -7.51
CA ILE A 74 8.90 -5.47 -7.66
C ILE A 74 7.56 -5.39 -8.41
N MET A 75 7.43 -6.12 -9.52
CA MET A 75 6.18 -6.19 -10.28
C MET A 75 5.04 -6.76 -9.43
N GLU A 76 5.34 -7.78 -8.63
CA GLU A 76 4.37 -8.37 -7.72
C GLU A 76 3.95 -7.39 -6.62
N THR A 77 4.87 -6.62 -6.04
CA THR A 77 4.53 -5.53 -5.12
C THR A 77 3.53 -4.57 -5.74
N PHE A 78 3.72 -4.16 -7.00
CA PHE A 78 2.73 -3.32 -7.69
C PHE A 78 1.37 -4.00 -7.88
N GLN A 79 1.35 -5.30 -8.19
CA GLN A 79 0.10 -6.07 -8.31
C GLN A 79 -0.65 -6.14 -6.98
N LEU A 80 0.06 -6.35 -5.87
CA LEU A 80 -0.51 -6.35 -4.52
C LEU A 80 -1.07 -4.96 -4.18
N VAL A 81 -0.30 -3.90 -4.40
CA VAL A 81 -0.72 -2.51 -4.12
C VAL A 81 -1.95 -2.10 -4.94
N ALA A 82 -2.05 -2.54 -6.19
CA ALA A 82 -3.16 -2.21 -7.08
C ALA A 82 -4.52 -2.78 -6.63
N VAL A 83 -4.56 -3.76 -5.71
CA VAL A 83 -5.84 -4.29 -5.19
C VAL A 83 -6.57 -3.30 -4.27
N LEU A 84 -5.88 -2.27 -3.76
CA LEU A 84 -6.43 -1.30 -2.80
C LEU A 84 -7.74 -0.66 -3.27
N GLY A 85 -7.93 -0.50 -4.58
CA GLY A 85 -9.18 0.03 -5.16
C GLY A 85 -10.44 -0.76 -4.80
N ILE A 86 -10.31 -2.01 -4.36
CA ILE A 86 -11.46 -2.81 -3.92
C ILE A 86 -12.15 -2.24 -2.68
N HIS A 87 -11.50 -1.37 -1.90
CA HIS A 87 -12.10 -0.79 -0.70
C HIS A 87 -13.32 0.07 -1.00
N ALA A 88 -13.44 0.63 -2.21
CA ALA A 88 -14.68 1.24 -2.66
C ALA A 88 -15.86 0.25 -2.63
N ALA A 89 -15.62 -1.02 -3.02
CA ALA A 89 -16.64 -2.05 -3.01
C ALA A 89 -16.87 -2.62 -1.59
N SER A 90 -15.81 -2.95 -0.85
CA SER A 90 -15.97 -3.54 0.50
C SER A 90 -16.59 -2.57 1.50
N THR A 91 -16.39 -1.26 1.34
CA THR A 91 -17.07 -0.24 2.15
C THR A 91 -18.45 0.12 1.58
N GLY A 92 -18.57 0.25 0.25
CA GLY A 92 -19.79 0.77 -0.38
C GLY A 92 -20.94 -0.24 -0.44
N PHE A 93 -20.69 -1.50 -0.79
CA PHE A 93 -21.76 -2.50 -0.99
C PHE A 93 -22.54 -2.83 0.30
N PRO A 94 -21.92 -2.94 1.48
CA PRO A 94 -22.65 -3.10 2.74
C PRO A 94 -23.68 -2.00 3.01
N LEU A 95 -23.44 -0.77 2.53
CA LEU A 95 -24.37 0.36 2.69
C LEU A 95 -25.57 0.28 1.73
N LEU A 96 -25.53 -0.62 0.74
CA LEU A 96 -26.63 -0.80 -0.20
C LEU A 96 -27.71 -1.73 0.34
N ARG A 97 -27.55 -2.37 1.51
CA ARG A 97 -28.52 -3.37 2.02
C ARG A 97 -29.94 -2.85 2.16
N ASP A 98 -30.10 -1.56 2.47
CA ASP A 98 -31.42 -0.92 2.61
C ASP A 98 -32.03 -0.48 1.27
N LEU A 99 -31.27 -0.56 0.17
CA LEU A 99 -31.79 -0.29 -1.17
C LEU A 99 -32.51 -1.52 -1.72
N PRO A 100 -33.51 -1.32 -2.61
CA PRO A 100 -34.15 -2.43 -3.31
C PRO A 100 -33.13 -3.43 -3.86
N PRO A 101 -33.45 -4.74 -3.81
CA PRO A 101 -32.58 -5.74 -4.40
C PRO A 101 -32.36 -5.42 -5.88
N PRO A 102 -31.23 -5.84 -6.47
CA PRO A 102 -31.07 -5.80 -7.92
C PRO A 102 -32.32 -6.39 -8.56
N SER A 103 -32.84 -5.77 -9.62
CA SER A 103 -33.95 -6.33 -10.38
C SER A 103 -33.60 -7.78 -10.71
N GLU A 104 -34.38 -8.74 -10.19
CA GLU A 104 -34.18 -10.18 -10.40
C GLU A 104 -34.19 -10.45 -11.90
N THR A 105 -33.01 -10.37 -12.49
CA THR A 105 -32.73 -10.94 -13.78
C THR A 105 -31.88 -12.14 -13.44
N GLY A 106 -32.42 -13.32 -13.73
CA GLY A 106 -31.63 -14.53 -13.83
C GLY A 106 -30.56 -14.32 -14.89
N ASP A 107 -29.48 -13.65 -14.50
CA ASP A 107 -28.30 -13.35 -15.33
C ASP A 107 -27.50 -14.63 -15.65
N GLY A 108 -27.97 -15.80 -15.20
CA GLY A 108 -27.33 -17.09 -15.36
C GLY A 108 -26.06 -17.25 -14.52
N THR A 109 -25.75 -16.29 -13.64
CA THR A 109 -24.50 -16.28 -12.88
C THR A 109 -24.58 -17.20 -11.66
N ASP A 110 -23.73 -18.22 -11.67
CA ASP A 110 -23.58 -19.15 -10.54
C ASP A 110 -22.73 -18.53 -9.42
N ARG A 111 -23.43 -17.81 -8.54
CA ARG A 111 -22.85 -17.16 -7.36
C ARG A 111 -22.21 -18.16 -6.40
N GLN A 112 -22.74 -19.39 -6.31
CA GLN A 112 -22.17 -20.42 -5.44
C GLN A 112 -20.82 -20.91 -5.97
N THR A 113 -20.72 -21.14 -7.28
CA THR A 113 -19.42 -21.47 -7.90
C THR A 113 -18.40 -20.36 -7.71
N ILE A 114 -18.78 -19.09 -7.87
CA ILE A 114 -17.87 -17.95 -7.65
C ILE A 114 -17.39 -17.89 -6.19
N LYS A 115 -18.30 -18.06 -5.22
CA LYS A 115 -17.96 -18.10 -3.78
C LYS A 115 -17.01 -19.26 -3.45
N ALA A 116 -17.30 -20.46 -3.96
CA ALA A 116 -16.45 -21.63 -3.77
C ALA A 116 -15.05 -21.42 -4.37
N GLU A 117 -14.97 -20.79 -5.54
CA GLU A 117 -13.69 -20.44 -6.15
C GLU A 117 -12.92 -19.39 -5.34
N PHE A 118 -13.61 -18.40 -4.76
CA PHE A 118 -12.98 -17.40 -3.89
C PHE A 118 -12.31 -18.08 -2.70
N VAL A 119 -13.07 -18.90 -1.96
CA VAL A 119 -12.57 -19.61 -0.78
C VAL A 119 -11.39 -20.50 -1.15
N ARG A 120 -11.49 -21.24 -2.26
CA ARG A 120 -10.41 -22.11 -2.74
C ARG A 120 -9.12 -21.34 -3.05
N ARG A 121 -9.22 -20.15 -3.66
CA ARG A 121 -8.05 -19.37 -4.09
C ARG A 121 -7.48 -18.47 -2.99
N ARG A 122 -8.32 -17.97 -2.09
CA ARG A 122 -7.94 -16.97 -1.07
C ARG A 122 -7.83 -17.54 0.33
N GLY A 123 -8.38 -18.73 0.60
CA GLY A 123 -8.27 -19.42 1.89
C GLY A 123 -9.22 -18.89 2.97
N TYR A 124 -10.03 -17.86 2.70
CA TYR A 124 -11.01 -17.32 3.63
C TYR A 124 -12.28 -16.82 2.91
N TRP A 125 -13.33 -16.55 3.67
CA TRP A 125 -14.52 -15.81 3.24
C TRP A 125 -14.90 -14.79 4.32
N ASP A 126 -15.26 -13.58 3.90
CA ASP A 126 -15.80 -12.54 4.78
C ASP A 126 -17.23 -12.19 4.34
N ALA A 127 -18.12 -11.96 5.31
CA ALA A 127 -19.51 -11.65 5.05
C ALA A 127 -19.71 -10.34 4.27
N ALA A 128 -18.76 -9.40 4.32
CA ALA A 128 -18.78 -8.18 3.52
C ALA A 128 -18.76 -8.47 2.01
N TRP A 129 -18.25 -9.63 1.58
CA TRP A 129 -18.28 -10.04 0.17
C TRP A 129 -19.64 -10.56 -0.28
N ASP A 130 -20.54 -10.94 0.64
CA ASP A 130 -21.86 -11.43 0.25
C ASP A 130 -22.65 -10.33 -0.48
N ASP A 131 -22.60 -9.07 -0.02
CA ASP A 131 -23.28 -7.96 -0.68
C ASP A 131 -22.73 -7.67 -2.09
N VAL A 132 -21.40 -7.77 -2.26
CA VAL A 132 -20.73 -7.59 -3.56
C VAL A 132 -21.15 -8.70 -4.51
N LEU A 133 -21.12 -9.95 -4.05
CA LEU A 133 -21.49 -11.11 -4.86
C LEU A 133 -22.97 -11.09 -5.26
N GLN A 134 -23.87 -10.63 -4.38
CA GLN A 134 -25.29 -10.55 -4.71
C GLN A 134 -25.57 -9.47 -5.75
N ARG A 135 -25.01 -8.27 -5.56
CA ARG A 135 -25.33 -7.10 -6.38
C ARG A 135 -24.48 -6.98 -7.66
N ALA A 136 -23.25 -7.47 -7.66
CA ALA A 136 -22.32 -7.34 -8.78
C ALA A 136 -21.44 -8.60 -8.95
N PRO A 137 -22.03 -9.79 -9.22
CA PRO A 137 -21.28 -11.04 -9.27
C PRO A 137 -20.20 -11.07 -10.36
N GLY A 138 -20.44 -10.46 -11.52
CA GLY A 138 -19.46 -10.37 -12.60
C GLY A 138 -18.23 -9.53 -12.22
N PHE A 139 -18.45 -8.42 -11.51
CA PHE A 139 -17.36 -7.61 -10.96
C PHE A 139 -16.57 -8.40 -9.91
N PHE A 140 -17.27 -9.09 -9.00
CA PHE A 140 -16.63 -9.88 -7.96
C PHE A 140 -15.78 -11.02 -8.54
N ALA A 141 -16.27 -11.74 -9.55
CA ALA A 141 -15.51 -12.78 -10.25
C ALA A 141 -14.25 -12.22 -10.93
N ALA A 142 -14.36 -11.06 -11.59
CA ALA A 142 -13.22 -10.39 -12.21
C ALA A 142 -12.18 -9.95 -11.16
N TYR A 143 -12.63 -9.37 -10.04
CA TYR A 143 -11.77 -8.98 -8.93
C TYR A 143 -11.07 -10.18 -8.29
N LEU A 144 -11.77 -11.30 -8.10
CA LEU A 144 -11.18 -12.54 -7.60
C LEU A 144 -10.04 -13.00 -8.51
N ASN A 145 -10.25 -12.99 -9.83
CA ASN A 145 -9.18 -13.35 -10.76
C ASN A 145 -7.99 -12.38 -10.66
N PHE A 146 -8.25 -11.08 -10.67
CA PHE A 146 -7.23 -10.04 -10.57
C PHE A 146 -6.38 -10.17 -9.30
N SER A 147 -7.03 -10.29 -8.14
CA SER A 147 -6.35 -10.34 -6.84
C SER A 147 -5.71 -11.70 -6.53
N ALA A 148 -6.14 -12.79 -7.17
CA ALA A 148 -5.53 -14.12 -7.00
C ALA A 148 -4.21 -14.29 -7.77
N ILE A 149 -3.90 -13.42 -8.73
CA ILE A 149 -2.68 -13.49 -9.54
C ILE A 149 -1.40 -13.50 -8.69
N PRO A 150 -1.12 -12.50 -7.82
CA PRO A 150 0.09 -12.51 -7.00
C PRO A 150 0.15 -13.70 -6.04
N TRP A 151 -1.00 -14.23 -5.61
CA TRP A 151 -1.08 -15.39 -4.71
C TRP A 151 -0.86 -16.74 -5.40
N SER A 152 -1.18 -16.86 -6.69
CA SER A 152 -1.09 -18.12 -7.44
C SER A 152 0.22 -18.30 -8.20
N ARG A 153 0.79 -17.21 -8.72
CA ARG A 153 2.01 -17.23 -9.55
C ARG A 153 3.09 -16.26 -9.09
N GLY A 154 2.90 -15.60 -7.96
CA GLY A 154 3.89 -14.68 -7.40
C GLY A 154 5.11 -15.41 -6.83
N VAL A 155 6.19 -14.65 -6.67
CA VAL A 155 7.49 -15.07 -6.15
C VAL A 155 7.71 -14.63 -4.71
N LEU A 156 6.96 -13.63 -4.22
CA LEU A 156 7.05 -13.18 -2.83
C LEU A 156 6.48 -14.23 -1.88
N GLU A 157 7.11 -14.38 -0.72
CA GLU A 157 6.59 -15.21 0.37
C GLU A 157 5.25 -14.66 0.88
N PRO A 158 4.31 -15.53 1.32
CA PRO A 158 3.01 -15.11 1.86
C PRO A 158 3.12 -14.04 2.95
N LYS A 159 4.11 -14.16 3.86
CA LYS A 159 4.40 -13.17 4.90
C LYS A 159 4.63 -11.77 4.29
N VAL A 160 5.49 -11.66 3.28
CA VAL A 160 5.82 -10.38 2.65
C VAL A 160 4.61 -9.78 1.91
N LYS A 161 3.79 -10.61 1.27
CA LYS A 161 2.54 -10.14 0.63
C LYS A 161 1.61 -9.48 1.66
N GLU A 162 1.44 -10.10 2.82
CA GLU A 162 0.62 -9.55 3.90
C GLU A 162 1.25 -8.29 4.52
N LEU A 163 2.58 -8.23 4.70
CA LEU A 163 3.26 -7.01 5.15
C LEU A 163 3.06 -5.83 4.17
N ILE A 164 3.00 -6.09 2.86
CA ILE A 164 2.66 -5.08 1.85
C ILE A 164 1.23 -4.58 2.03
N TYR A 165 0.26 -5.46 2.28
CA TYR A 165 -1.12 -5.06 2.57
C TYR A 165 -1.24 -4.26 3.86
N VAL A 166 -0.54 -4.67 4.93
CA VAL A 166 -0.41 -3.90 6.18
C VAL A 166 0.10 -2.48 5.89
N ALA A 167 1.16 -2.36 5.07
CA ALA A 167 1.78 -1.08 4.77
C ALA A 167 0.82 -0.10 4.06
N ILE A 168 0.10 -0.56 3.04
CA ILE A 168 -0.81 0.31 2.28
C ILE A 168 -2.06 0.67 3.08
N ASP A 169 -2.59 -0.25 3.90
CA ASP A 169 -3.74 0.02 4.78
C ASP A 169 -3.40 0.94 5.96
N ALA A 170 -2.17 0.86 6.47
CA ALA A 170 -1.67 1.75 7.53
C ALA A 170 -1.23 3.13 7.02
N SER A 171 -1.06 3.31 5.70
CA SER A 171 -0.63 4.58 5.12
C SER A 171 -1.53 5.74 5.56
N ALA A 172 -0.94 6.88 5.95
CA ALA A 172 -1.68 8.09 6.33
C ALA A 172 -2.62 8.62 5.21
N THR A 173 -2.40 8.19 3.97
CA THR A 173 -3.26 8.54 2.82
C THR A 173 -4.49 7.64 2.66
N HIS A 174 -4.61 6.58 3.47
CA HIS A 174 -5.66 5.56 3.33
C HIS A 174 -6.29 5.17 4.68
N LEU A 175 -5.49 4.77 5.67
CA LEU A 175 -5.92 4.48 7.05
C LEU A 175 -7.11 3.51 7.17
N PHE A 176 -7.16 2.47 6.34
CA PHE A 176 -8.24 1.51 6.30
C PHE A 176 -8.10 0.44 7.39
N THR A 177 -8.62 0.78 8.59
CA THR A 177 -8.42 0.00 9.82
C THR A 177 -8.97 -1.43 9.75
N ASP A 178 -10.07 -1.65 9.02
CA ASP A 178 -10.67 -2.99 8.93
C ASP A 178 -9.79 -3.96 8.13
N GLY A 179 -9.25 -3.51 6.99
CA GLY A 179 -8.27 -4.28 6.22
C GLY A 179 -6.96 -4.47 7.00
N LEU A 180 -6.46 -3.41 7.64
CA LEU A 180 -5.25 -3.46 8.46
C LEU A 180 -5.31 -4.57 9.53
N LYS A 181 -6.44 -4.70 10.24
CA LYS A 181 -6.63 -5.76 11.25
C LYS A 181 -6.53 -7.16 10.64
N VAL A 182 -7.16 -7.38 9.49
CA VAL A 182 -7.13 -8.67 8.78
C VAL A 182 -5.71 -9.01 8.36
N HIS A 183 -5.03 -8.06 7.71
CA HIS A 183 -3.70 -8.28 7.15
C HIS A 183 -2.62 -8.43 8.22
N ILE A 184 -2.74 -7.74 9.37
CA ILE A 184 -1.89 -8.01 10.55
C ILE A 184 -2.11 -9.46 11.03
N GLY A 185 -3.36 -9.90 11.18
CA GLY A 185 -3.67 -11.27 11.59
C GLY A 185 -3.09 -12.33 10.65
N ASN A 186 -3.24 -12.12 9.34
CA ASN A 186 -2.69 -13.01 8.33
C ASN A 186 -1.15 -13.01 8.32
N ALA A 187 -0.50 -11.85 8.44
CA ALA A 187 0.96 -11.75 8.51
C ALA A 187 1.50 -12.56 9.70
N ILE A 188 0.91 -12.42 10.89
CA ILE A 188 1.25 -13.24 12.07
C ILE A 188 1.01 -14.74 11.80
N GLY A 189 -0.11 -15.09 11.15
CA GLY A 189 -0.40 -16.46 10.73
C GLY A 189 0.65 -17.05 9.77
N HIS A 190 1.31 -16.21 8.99
CA HIS A 190 2.45 -16.57 8.13
C HIS A 190 3.82 -16.41 8.80
N GLY A 191 3.86 -16.23 10.13
CA GLY A 191 5.08 -16.20 10.92
C GLY A 191 5.73 -14.82 11.03
N ALA A 192 5.03 -13.74 10.71
CA ALA A 192 5.51 -12.40 11.05
C ALA A 192 5.58 -12.24 12.58
N THR A 193 6.59 -11.50 13.04
CA THR A 193 6.72 -11.10 14.44
C THR A 193 6.05 -9.75 14.68
N PRO A 194 5.64 -9.44 15.93
CA PRO A 194 5.16 -8.10 16.28
C PRO A 194 6.16 -6.99 15.90
N ASP A 195 7.46 -7.25 16.04
CA ASP A 195 8.51 -6.27 15.71
C ASP A 195 8.59 -6.00 14.20
N GLU A 196 8.38 -7.01 13.34
CA GLU A 196 8.27 -6.78 11.90
C GLU A 196 7.05 -5.92 11.55
N ILE A 197 5.91 -6.12 12.22
CA ILE A 197 4.72 -5.29 12.04
C ILE A 197 5.01 -3.84 12.47
N VAL A 198 5.67 -3.64 13.61
CA VAL A 198 6.10 -2.31 14.07
C VAL A 198 6.99 -1.64 13.02
N THR A 199 7.99 -2.34 12.48
CA THR A 199 8.84 -1.79 11.42
C THR A 199 8.05 -1.38 10.17
N VAL A 200 7.04 -2.16 9.76
CA VAL A 200 6.16 -1.76 8.65
C VAL A 200 5.38 -0.48 8.96
N LEU A 201 4.86 -0.34 10.18
CA LEU A 201 4.13 0.86 10.61
C LEU A 201 5.06 2.09 10.70
N GLU A 202 6.30 1.92 11.16
CA GLU A 202 7.32 2.96 11.15
C GLU A 202 7.62 3.44 9.73
N ILE A 203 7.85 2.51 8.79
CA ILE A 203 8.08 2.85 7.37
C ILE A 203 6.88 3.64 6.83
N ALA A 204 5.66 3.16 7.02
CA ALA A 204 4.45 3.84 6.55
C ALA A 204 4.28 5.25 7.15
N SER A 205 4.74 5.46 8.39
CA SER A 205 4.65 6.75 9.09
C SER A 205 5.61 7.81 8.52
N THR A 206 6.69 7.40 7.85
CA THR A 206 7.71 8.33 7.33
C THR A 206 7.27 9.11 6.09
N ILE A 207 6.18 8.72 5.41
CA ILE A 207 5.75 9.40 4.18
C ILE A 207 5.39 10.88 4.40
N GLY A 208 5.07 11.29 5.64
CA GLY A 208 4.80 12.69 5.97
C GLY A 208 5.98 13.63 5.67
N ILE A 209 7.22 13.12 5.75
CA ILE A 209 8.45 13.87 5.44
C ILE A 209 8.43 14.41 4.00
N GLN A 210 7.75 13.72 3.09
CA GLN A 210 7.69 14.09 1.67
C GLN A 210 6.97 15.41 1.41
N THR A 211 6.21 15.92 2.39
CA THR A 211 5.69 17.30 2.39
C THR A 211 6.81 18.32 2.13
N LEU A 212 7.99 18.06 2.69
CA LEU A 212 9.17 18.93 2.59
C LEU A 212 9.84 18.82 1.23
N GLU A 213 9.78 17.64 0.60
CA GLU A 213 10.33 17.41 -0.74
C GLU A 213 9.63 18.30 -1.79
N LEU A 214 8.34 18.57 -1.60
CA LEU A 214 7.54 19.47 -2.45
C LEU A 214 7.58 20.92 -1.97
N GLY A 215 7.33 21.15 -0.67
CA GLY A 215 7.04 22.49 -0.14
C GLY A 215 8.26 23.39 -0.01
N VAL A 216 9.42 22.86 0.37
CA VAL A 216 10.61 23.69 0.63
C VAL A 216 11.16 24.32 -0.66
N PRO A 217 11.31 23.59 -1.79
CA PRO A 217 11.71 24.21 -3.05
C PRO A 217 10.74 25.32 -3.50
N ILE A 218 9.42 25.08 -3.42
CA ILE A 218 8.40 26.08 -3.78
C ILE A 218 8.52 27.33 -2.92
N LEU A 219 8.74 27.16 -1.61
CA LEU A 219 8.95 28.30 -0.70
C LEU A 219 10.17 29.13 -1.12
N GLN A 220 11.29 28.47 -1.45
CA GLN A 220 12.51 29.17 -1.89
C GLN A 220 12.28 29.93 -3.20
N GLU A 221 11.67 29.29 -4.20
CA GLU A 221 11.34 29.92 -5.49
C GLU A 221 10.49 31.19 -5.30
N GLU A 222 9.51 31.15 -4.40
CA GLU A 222 8.63 32.30 -4.15
C GLU A 222 9.32 33.43 -3.35
N LEU A 223 10.26 33.11 -2.47
CA LEU A 223 11.09 34.11 -1.78
C LEU A 223 12.06 34.81 -2.74
N ASP A 224 12.67 34.06 -3.66
CA ASP A 224 13.57 34.60 -4.68
C ASP A 224 12.82 35.49 -5.66
N ARG A 225 11.61 35.08 -6.08
CA ARG A 225 10.72 35.88 -6.94
C ARG A 225 10.36 37.23 -6.30
N ARG A 226 10.09 37.26 -4.99
CA ARG A 226 9.81 38.51 -4.26
C ARG A 226 11.03 39.41 -4.16
N SER A 227 12.20 38.82 -3.89
CA SER A 227 13.45 39.56 -3.70
C SER A 227 13.97 40.21 -4.99
N THR A 228 13.59 39.68 -6.16
CA THR A 228 13.96 40.22 -7.48
C THR A 228 12.99 41.28 -8.02
N THR A 229 11.83 41.47 -7.38
CA THR A 229 10.80 42.43 -7.80
C THR A 229 10.78 43.72 -6.95
N GLY A 230 11.59 43.79 -5.89
CA GLY A 230 11.77 44.98 -5.03
C GLY A 230 13.11 45.66 -5.26
#